data_AF-F3GNW2-F1
#
_entry.id   AF-F3GNW2-F1
#
_cell.length_a   1.000
_cell.length_b   1.000
_cell.length_c   1.000
_cell.angle_alpha   90.00
_cell.angle_beta   90.00
_cell.angle_gamma   90.00
#
_symmetry.space_group_name_H-M   'P 1'
#
loop_
_entity.id
_entity.type
_entity.pdbx_description
1 polymer ?
#
loop_
_entity_poly.entity_id
_entity_poly.type
_entity_poly.pdbx_seq_one_letter_code
_entity_poly.pdbx_strand_id
1 'polypeptide(L)' 'RPDEAVPDSALPIGRPISNTRLYVLDAHDQPVPQGVIGQLHIGGAGVTRGYLNLPKTDAERFIDSPFVAGDRLYRSGD' A
#
# COMPACT_ATOMS: atom_id res chain seq x y z
N ARG A 1 -6.62 15.53 -6.67
CA ARG A 1 -5.98 15.11 -7.96
C ARG A 1 -4.60 14.54 -7.64
N PRO A 2 -3.95 13.69 -8.46
CA PRO A 2 -2.65 13.09 -8.12
C PRO A 2 -1.53 14.12 -7.85
N ASP A 3 -1.71 15.38 -8.28
CA ASP A 3 -0.71 16.46 -8.17
C ASP A 3 -1.03 17.50 -7.08
N GLU A 4 -1.98 17.19 -6.19
CA GLU A 4 -2.44 18.11 -5.15
C GLU A 4 -1.58 17.95 -3.88
N ALA A 5 -1.11 19.07 -3.32
CA ALA A 5 -0.30 19.05 -2.11
C ALA A 5 -1.11 18.58 -0.89
N VAL A 6 -0.51 17.75 -0.05
CA VAL A 6 -1.14 17.24 1.17
C VAL A 6 -1.39 18.41 2.15
N PRO A 7 -2.63 18.61 2.64
CA PRO A 7 -2.93 19.71 3.55
C PRO A 7 -2.29 19.51 4.93
N ASP A 8 -1.63 20.54 5.46
CA ASP A 8 -0.96 20.57 6.78
C ASP A 8 -1.91 20.37 7.98
N SER A 9 -3.24 20.37 7.77
CA SER A 9 -4.24 20.28 8.83
C SER A 9 -4.62 18.85 9.21
N ALA A 10 -4.07 17.83 8.57
CA ALA A 10 -4.37 16.43 8.87
C ALA A 10 -3.35 15.85 9.87
N LEU A 11 -3.85 15.22 10.95
CA LEU A 11 -3.00 14.44 11.87
C LEU A 11 -2.41 13.23 11.12
N PRO A 12 -1.07 13.08 11.04
CA PRO A 12 -0.46 11.94 10.35
C PRO A 12 -0.81 10.61 11.02
N ILE A 13 -1.02 9.56 10.22
CA ILE A 13 -1.23 8.19 10.73
C ILE A 13 0.05 7.58 11.34
N GLY A 14 1.18 8.26 11.22
CA GLY A 14 2.44 7.91 11.86
C GLY A 14 3.37 7.09 10.97
N ARG A 15 4.05 6.12 11.59
CA ARG A 15 5.09 5.28 10.96
C ARG A 15 4.68 3.80 11.03
N PRO A 16 5.22 2.93 10.16
CA PRO A 16 4.95 1.50 10.23
C PRO A 16 5.36 0.93 11.59
N ILE A 17 4.55 0.01 12.10
CA ILE A 17 4.96 -0.86 13.22
C ILE A 17 6.04 -1.85 12.77
N SER A 18 6.69 -2.51 13.73
CA SER A 18 7.70 -3.53 13.45
C SER A 18 7.19 -4.60 12.48
N ASN A 19 8.05 -5.01 11.55
CA ASN A 19 7.78 -6.02 10.51
C ASN A 19 6.69 -5.64 9.48
N THR A 20 6.22 -4.39 9.48
CA THR A 20 5.31 -3.84 8.49
C THR A 20 6.05 -2.84 7.61
N ARG A 21 5.71 -2.82 6.31
CA ARG A 21 6.23 -1.85 5.34
C ARG A 21 5.05 -1.09 4.73
N LEU A 22 5.21 0.22 4.54
CA LEU A 22 4.22 1.06 3.88
C LEU A 22 4.85 1.66 2.62
N TYR A 23 4.10 1.64 1.52
CA TYR A 23 4.48 2.22 0.25
C TYR A 23 3.35 3.12 -0.25
N VAL A 24 3.71 4.25 -0.86
CA VAL A 24 2.77 5.13 -1.55
C VAL A 24 3.10 5.02 -3.03
N LEU A 25 2.18 4.45 -3.81
CA LEU A 25 2.42 4.04 -5.19
C LEU A 25 1.47 4.74 -6.16
N ASP A 26 1.89 4.87 -7.42
CA ASP A 26 1.02 5.31 -8.52
C ASP A 26 0.21 4.14 -9.12
N ALA A 27 -0.52 4.42 -10.20
CA ALA A 27 -1.34 3.43 -10.92
C ALA A 27 -0.53 2.35 -11.65
N HIS A 28 0.80 2.48 -11.71
CA HIS A 28 1.73 1.52 -12.31
C HIS A 28 2.57 0.80 -11.23
N ASP A 29 2.10 0.83 -9.98
CA ASP A 29 2.75 0.25 -8.81
C ASP A 29 4.18 0.78 -8.58
N GLN A 30 4.47 2.01 -9.04
CA GLN A 30 5.77 2.68 -8.83
C GLN A 30 5.72 3.63 -7.64
N PRO A 31 6.80 3.77 -6.85
CA PRO A 31 6.87 4.74 -5.76
C PRO A 31 6.69 6.17 -6.25
N VAL A 32 5.78 6.91 -5.62
CA VAL A 32 5.65 8.35 -5.88
C VAL A 32 6.72 9.14 -5.13
N PRO A 33 7.08 10.35 -5.62
CA PRO A 33 7.94 11.25 -4.87
C PRO A 33 7.34 11.65 -3.52
N GLN A 34 8.19 12.04 -2.57
CA GLN A 34 7.74 12.49 -1.25
C GLN A 34 6.81 13.70 -1.36
N GLY A 35 5.68 13.65 -0.64
CA GLY A 35 4.68 14.72 -0.61
C GLY A 35 3.66 14.66 -1.76
N VAL A 36 3.84 13.76 -2.72
CA VAL A 36 2.88 13.50 -3.79
C VAL A 36 1.85 12.46 -3.33
N ILE A 37 0.60 12.66 -3.72
CA ILE A 37 -0.48 11.73 -3.41
C ILE A 37 -0.33 10.45 -4.24
N GLY A 38 -0.50 9.31 -3.58
CA GLY A 38 -0.59 8.00 -4.23
C GLY A 38 -1.38 7.02 -3.36
N GLN A 39 -1.50 5.79 -3.83
CA GLN A 39 -2.24 4.72 -3.16
C GLN A 39 -1.41 4.04 -2.09
N LEU A 40 -1.98 3.88 -0.90
CA LEU A 40 -1.31 3.21 0.21
C LEU A 40 -1.30 1.69 0.04
N HIS A 41 -0.11 1.11 0.09
CA HIS A 41 0.12 -0.33 0.02
C HIS A 41 0.87 -0.82 1.26
N ILE A 42 0.46 -1.96 1.79
CA ILE A 42 0.97 -2.53 3.04
C ILE A 42 1.64 -3.87 2.76
N GLY A 43 2.92 -4.01 3.15
CA GLY A 43 3.68 -5.26 3.04
C GLY A 43 4.17 -5.78 4.39
N GLY A 44 4.75 -6.97 4.38
CA GLY A 44 5.38 -7.59 5.56
C GLY A 44 4.47 -8.56 6.33
N ALA A 45 4.89 -8.89 7.55
CA ALA A 45 4.38 -10.06 8.28
C ALA A 45 2.87 -9.99 8.62
N GLY A 46 2.29 -8.79 8.65
CA GLY A 46 0.87 -8.59 8.95
C GLY A 46 -0.09 -8.81 7.77
N VAL A 47 0.41 -9.03 6.55
CA VAL A 47 -0.44 -9.23 5.37
C VAL A 47 -1.14 -10.59 5.45
N THR A 48 -2.47 -10.59 5.51
CA THR A 48 -3.29 -11.81 5.59
C THR A 48 -3.17 -12.68 4.34
N ARG A 49 -3.44 -13.98 4.47
CA ARG A 49 -3.45 -14.95 3.35
C ARG A 49 -4.39 -14.56 2.21
N GLY A 50 -5.51 -13.90 2.53
CA GLY A 50 -6.54 -13.49 1.59
C GLY A 50 -7.92 -13.53 2.25
N TYR A 51 -8.94 -13.37 1.42
CA TYR A 51 -10.35 -13.47 1.69
C TYR A 51 -10.84 -14.87 1.37
N LEU A 52 -11.46 -15.51 2.36
CA LEU A 52 -11.99 -16.85 2.20
C LEU A 52 -13.04 -16.91 1.08
N ASN A 53 -12.85 -17.82 0.13
CA ASN A 53 -13.75 -18.08 -1.01
C ASN A 53 -13.99 -16.89 -1.96
N LEU A 54 -13.09 -15.89 -1.97
CA LEU A 54 -13.19 -14.72 -2.85
C LEU A 54 -11.92 -14.53 -3.71
N PRO A 55 -11.59 -15.49 -4.60
CA PRO A 55 -10.30 -15.49 -5.32
C PRO A 55 -10.11 -14.28 -6.25
N LYS A 56 -11.20 -13.69 -6.77
CA LYS A 56 -11.12 -12.49 -7.62
C LYS A 56 -10.70 -11.26 -6.80
N THR A 57 -11.38 -11.02 -5.69
CA THR A 57 -11.04 -9.93 -4.76
C THR A 57 -9.64 -10.12 -4.19
N ASP A 58 -9.24 -11.37 -3.94
CA ASP A 58 -7.88 -11.68 -3.49
C ASP A 58 -6.82 -11.24 -4.48
N ALA A 59 -6.95 -11.63 -5.75
CA ALA A 59 -6.00 -11.25 -6.79
C ALA A 59 -5.96 -9.73 -7.02
N GLU A 60 -7.07 -9.03 -6.79
CA GLU A 60 -7.14 -7.57 -6.92
C GLU A 60 -6.49 -6.82 -5.75
N ARG A 61 -6.63 -7.36 -4.53
CA ARG A 61 -6.20 -6.69 -3.29
C ARG A 61 -4.82 -7.14 -2.80
N PHE A 62 -4.39 -8.36 -3.12
CA PHE A 62 -3.11 -8.92 -2.69
C PHE A 62 -2.25 -9.24 -3.91
N ILE A 63 -1.28 -8.36 -4.17
CA ILE A 63 -0.35 -8.48 -5.30
C ILE A 63 1.03 -8.91 -4.84
N ASP A 64 1.85 -9.43 -5.76
CA ASP A 64 3.25 -9.71 -5.48
C ASP A 64 4.02 -8.41 -5.26
N SER A 65 4.90 -8.40 -4.26
CA SER A 65 5.71 -7.22 -3.97
C SER A 65 6.86 -7.09 -4.98
N PRO A 66 6.97 -5.95 -5.71
CA PRO A 66 8.14 -5.68 -6.54
C PRO A 66 9.36 -5.27 -5.71
N PHE A 67 9.19 -5.01 -4.41
CA PHE A 67 10.24 -4.48 -3.53
C PHE A 67 10.94 -5.55 -2.70
N VAL A 68 10.25 -6.64 -2.37
CA VAL A 68 10.78 -7.73 -1.55
C VAL A 68 10.34 -9.06 -2.17
N ALA A 69 11.31 -9.83 -2.65
CA ALA A 69 11.03 -11.12 -3.28
C ALA A 69 10.29 -12.06 -2.31
N GLY A 70 9.19 -12.65 -2.78
CA GLY A 70 8.36 -13.57 -2.00
C GLY A 70 7.41 -12.90 -0.99
N ASP A 71 7.40 -11.57 -0.90
CA ASP A 71 6.43 -10.81 -0.10
C ASP A 71 5.21 -10.45 -0.96
N ARG A 72 4.10 -10.09 -0.29
CA ARG A 72 2.89 -9.58 -0.95
C ARG A 72 2.52 -8.21 -0.41
N LEU A 73 1.87 -7.41 -1.24
CA LEU A 73 1.32 -6.12 -0.86
C LEU A 73 -0.21 -6.18 -0.81
N TYR A 74 -0.79 -5.64 0.26
CA TYR A 74 -2.21 -5.36 0.36
C TYR A 74 -2.52 -3.94 -0.12
N ARG A 75 -3.45 -3.82 -1.07
CA ARG A 75 -4.01 -2.54 -1.55
C ARG A 75 -5.08 -2.05 -0.58
N SER A 76 -4.76 -1.07 0.28
CA SER A 76 -5.73 -0.61 1.28
C SER A 76 -6.95 0.08 0.64
N GLY A 77 -6.71 0.78 -0.47
CA GLY A 77 -7.71 1.61 -1.16
C GLY A 77 -7.85 3.01 -0.58
N ASP A 78 -6.91 3.42 0.26
CA ASP A 78 -6.74 4.82 0.71
C ASP A 78 -6.00 5.65 -0.34
#